data_AF-A0A2A5G9B0-F1
#
_entry.id   AF-A0A2A5G9B0-F1
#
_cell.length_a   1.000
_cell.length_b   1.000
_cell.length_c   1.000
_cell.angle_alpha   90.00
_cell.angle_beta   90.00
_cell.angle_gamma   90.00
#
_symmetry.space_group_name_H-M   'P 1'
#
loop_
_entity.id
_entity.type
_entity.pdbx_description
1 polymer ?
#
loop_
_entity_poly.entity_id
_entity_poly.type
_entity_poly.pdbx_seq_one_letter_code
_entity_poly.pdbx_strand_id
1 'polypeptide(L)'
;MLFNSCKKSKLNKETTTSEDNTLAESMFDDVFKNTEEVAIKEEGANKTGMTPEYSFAGTCTATITATWSTDTTFIADIIIDFGTNCEGTDGKVRSGKILVSMNKKWLEVGNVTTVTLENYEVDGYKVEGTKTVTHSAQYVWEISVTGAKITTPDNEEVTWESTRTRTWVEGQTTGFWTPKDSNGDGVEDTFMFFDGILDDAYDITGSASGTNRQGRQFDVNISTALHLQFCGWIPEVTSGVVKIQPEDLKERTVDFGEGTCDNRATATVGNKEYEFKLRSWDE
;
A
#
# COMPACT_ATOMS: atom_id res chain seq x y z
N MET A 1 -16.19 45.29 -7.60
CA MET A 1 -15.23 44.18 -7.78
C MET A 1 -14.61 43.88 -6.43
N LEU A 2 -15.05 42.82 -5.77
CA LEU A 2 -14.40 42.29 -4.57
C LEU A 2 -13.61 41.06 -5.00
N PHE A 3 -12.30 41.24 -5.22
CA PHE A 3 -11.39 40.11 -5.40
C PHE A 3 -11.09 39.54 -4.02
N ASN A 4 -11.86 38.53 -3.61
CA ASN A 4 -11.44 37.64 -2.53
C ASN A 4 -10.33 36.75 -3.07
N SER A 5 -9.08 37.24 -2.99
CA SER A 5 -7.90 36.42 -3.16
C SER A 5 -7.81 35.50 -1.94
N CYS A 6 -8.14 34.23 -2.14
CA CYS A 6 -7.84 33.18 -1.18
C CYS A 6 -6.30 33.11 -1.09
N LYS A 7 -5.71 33.58 0.01
CA LYS A 7 -4.28 33.35 0.26
C LYS A 7 -4.10 31.85 0.41
N LYS A 8 -3.45 31.20 -0.57
CA LYS A 8 -2.99 29.82 -0.46
C LYS A 8 -2.26 29.69 0.89
N SER A 9 -2.68 28.75 1.72
CA SER A 9 -1.99 28.49 2.99
C SER A 9 -0.53 28.20 2.68
N LYS A 10 0.39 28.81 3.43
CA LYS A 10 1.81 28.51 3.24
C LYS A 10 2.06 27.09 3.75
N LEU A 11 2.56 26.25 2.86
CA LEU A 11 3.05 24.92 3.21
C LEU A 11 4.12 25.00 4.31
N ASN A 12 4.03 24.09 5.29
CA ASN A 12 4.99 24.05 6.38
C ASN A 12 6.28 23.37 5.94
N LYS A 13 7.33 24.19 5.79
CA LYS A 13 8.66 23.75 5.36
C LYS A 13 9.14 22.47 6.07
N GLU A 14 8.89 22.37 7.38
CA GLU A 14 9.39 21.28 8.22
C GLU A 14 8.62 19.96 8.06
N THR A 15 7.37 19.99 7.59
CA THR A 15 6.54 18.76 7.54
C THR A 15 6.23 18.32 6.12
N THR A 16 6.25 19.23 5.14
CA THR A 16 5.82 18.94 3.76
C THR A 16 6.54 17.75 3.12
N THR A 17 7.84 17.53 3.39
CA THR A 17 8.53 16.34 2.84
C THR A 17 7.96 15.03 3.37
N SER A 18 7.70 14.94 4.68
CA SER A 18 7.14 13.73 5.30
C SER A 18 5.68 13.53 4.89
N GLU A 19 4.91 14.62 4.79
CA GLU A 19 3.53 14.60 4.29
C GLU A 19 3.47 14.09 2.85
N ASP A 20 4.31 14.61 1.96
CA ASP A 20 4.32 14.22 0.54
C ASP A 20 4.86 12.81 0.31
N ASN A 21 5.84 12.35 1.11
CA ASN A 21 6.26 10.95 1.07
C ASN A 21 5.11 10.01 1.49
N THR A 22 4.45 10.32 2.61
CA THR A 22 3.31 9.52 3.12
C THR A 22 2.15 9.53 2.12
N LEU A 23 1.88 10.69 1.50
CA LEU A 23 0.91 10.82 0.42
C LEU A 23 1.26 9.86 -0.72
N ALA A 24 2.50 9.89 -1.21
CA ALA A 24 2.92 9.01 -2.31
C ALA A 24 2.79 7.52 -1.98
N GLU A 25 3.24 7.11 -0.80
CA GLU A 25 3.07 5.73 -0.31
C GLU A 25 1.58 5.35 -0.29
N SER A 26 0.72 6.17 0.33
CA SER A 26 -0.71 5.88 0.44
C SER A 26 -1.44 5.76 -0.91
N MET A 27 -1.04 6.56 -1.91
CA MET A 27 -1.65 6.53 -3.24
C MET A 27 -1.26 5.27 -4.01
N PHE A 28 0.01 4.86 -3.94
CA PHE A 28 0.47 3.62 -4.59
C PHE A 28 0.08 2.35 -3.84
N ASP A 29 -0.21 2.44 -2.55
CA ASP A 29 -0.80 1.35 -1.78
C ASP A 29 -2.30 1.19 -2.10
N ASP A 30 -3.03 2.29 -2.33
CA ASP A 30 -4.41 2.23 -2.82
C ASP A 30 -4.51 1.56 -4.19
N VAL A 31 -3.69 1.98 -5.15
CA VAL A 31 -3.59 1.37 -6.48
C VAL A 31 -3.29 -0.12 -6.37
N PHE A 32 -2.37 -0.49 -5.47
CA PHE A 32 -1.97 -1.87 -5.30
C PHE A 32 -3.05 -2.72 -4.63
N LYS A 33 -3.74 -2.22 -3.60
CA LYS A 33 -4.86 -2.89 -2.94
C LYS A 33 -5.94 -3.27 -3.95
N ASN A 34 -6.34 -2.33 -4.79
CA ASN A 34 -7.32 -2.58 -5.86
C ASN A 34 -6.80 -3.60 -6.88
N THR A 35 -5.52 -3.51 -7.25
CA THR A 35 -4.89 -4.44 -8.19
C THR A 35 -4.86 -5.87 -7.65
N GLU A 36 -4.36 -6.06 -6.44
CA GLU A 36 -4.23 -7.36 -5.78
C GLU A 36 -5.60 -8.03 -5.61
N GLU A 37 -6.58 -7.26 -5.14
CA GLU A 37 -7.94 -7.77 -4.97
C GLU A 37 -8.52 -8.28 -6.29
N VAL A 38 -8.42 -7.49 -7.37
CA VAL A 38 -8.95 -7.90 -8.68
C VAL A 38 -8.17 -9.08 -9.25
N ALA A 39 -6.84 -9.05 -9.19
CA ALA A 39 -6.00 -10.12 -9.73
C ALA A 39 -6.31 -11.47 -9.06
N ILE A 40 -6.41 -11.51 -7.74
CA ILE A 40 -6.71 -12.75 -6.98
C ILE A 40 -8.14 -13.22 -7.26
N LYS A 41 -9.12 -12.31 -7.24
CA LYS A 41 -10.53 -12.67 -7.42
C LYS A 41 -10.87 -13.10 -8.83
N GLU A 42 -10.32 -12.44 -9.86
CA GLU A 42 -10.47 -12.87 -11.25
C GLU A 42 -9.82 -14.24 -11.46
N GLU A 43 -8.63 -14.49 -10.89
CA GLU A 43 -7.99 -15.83 -10.92
C GLU A 43 -8.87 -16.91 -10.30
N GLY A 44 -9.52 -16.62 -9.17
CA GLY A 44 -10.48 -17.52 -8.53
C GLY A 44 -11.78 -17.70 -9.33
N ALA A 45 -12.34 -16.62 -9.86
CA ALA A 45 -13.56 -16.60 -10.66
C ALA A 45 -13.40 -17.44 -11.94
N ASN A 46 -12.27 -17.33 -12.63
CA ASN A 46 -11.99 -18.13 -13.83
C ASN A 46 -11.95 -19.64 -13.56
N LYS A 47 -11.46 -20.04 -12.37
CA LYS A 47 -11.42 -21.46 -11.95
C LYS A 47 -12.79 -22.00 -11.56
N THR A 48 -13.64 -21.16 -10.96
CA THR A 48 -14.90 -21.59 -10.33
C THR A 48 -16.15 -21.27 -11.16
N GLY A 49 -16.04 -20.37 -12.14
CA GLY A 49 -17.17 -19.84 -12.90
C GLY A 49 -18.06 -18.88 -12.08
N MET A 50 -17.62 -18.47 -10.89
CA MET A 50 -18.34 -17.53 -10.03
C MET A 50 -18.10 -16.09 -10.47
N THR A 51 -19.09 -15.22 -10.25
CA THR A 51 -18.91 -13.77 -10.44
C THR A 51 -18.12 -13.21 -9.25
N PRO A 52 -16.98 -12.52 -9.48
CA PRO A 52 -16.23 -11.89 -8.41
C PRO A 52 -16.97 -10.66 -7.89
N GLU A 53 -16.95 -10.47 -6.57
CA GLU A 53 -17.42 -9.24 -5.90
C GLU A 53 -16.21 -8.47 -5.37
N TYR A 54 -16.14 -7.17 -5.63
CA TYR A 54 -14.99 -6.32 -5.25
C TYR A 54 -15.33 -5.40 -4.09
N SER A 55 -14.39 -5.25 -3.15
CA SER A 55 -14.58 -4.42 -1.96
C SER A 55 -14.77 -2.96 -2.36
N PHE A 56 -14.04 -2.45 -3.34
CA PHE A 56 -14.22 -1.07 -3.83
C PHE A 56 -15.54 -0.84 -4.59
N ALA A 57 -16.33 -1.86 -4.93
CA ALA A 57 -17.46 -1.74 -5.87
C ALA A 57 -18.79 -1.36 -5.20
N GLY A 58 -18.79 -0.34 -4.32
CA GLY A 58 -19.99 0.15 -3.62
C GLY A 58 -21.05 0.72 -4.57
N THR A 59 -21.14 2.04 -4.68
CA THR A 59 -21.87 2.69 -5.79
C THR A 59 -21.04 2.73 -7.08
N CYS A 60 -19.77 2.36 -6.98
CA CYS A 60 -18.81 2.33 -8.06
C CYS A 60 -19.11 1.18 -9.05
N THR A 61 -19.45 1.53 -10.28
CA THR A 61 -19.67 0.58 -11.40
C THR A 61 -18.41 0.42 -12.24
N ALA A 62 -17.27 0.17 -11.60
CA ALA A 62 -16.03 -0.04 -12.34
C ALA A 62 -16.15 -1.25 -13.27
N THR A 63 -15.65 -1.12 -14.49
CA THR A 63 -15.64 -2.22 -15.46
C THR A 63 -14.32 -2.96 -15.36
N ILE A 64 -14.38 -4.26 -15.09
CA ILE A 64 -13.21 -5.14 -15.06
C ILE A 64 -13.15 -5.95 -16.36
N THR A 65 -12.00 -5.88 -17.03
CA THR A 65 -11.72 -6.71 -18.22
C THR A 65 -10.46 -7.51 -17.98
N ALA A 66 -10.58 -8.84 -17.86
CA ALA A 66 -9.45 -9.75 -17.73
C ALA A 66 -9.29 -10.60 -18.99
N THR A 67 -8.07 -10.60 -19.56
CA THR A 67 -7.71 -11.43 -20.72
C THR A 67 -6.83 -12.60 -20.30
N TRP A 68 -7.27 -13.81 -20.64
CA TRP A 68 -6.65 -15.07 -20.21
C TRP A 68 -5.77 -15.67 -21.31
N SER A 69 -4.59 -16.17 -20.92
CA SER A 69 -3.74 -16.93 -21.83
C SER A 69 -4.28 -18.35 -22.07
N THR A 70 -4.09 -18.87 -23.28
CA THR A 70 -4.63 -20.16 -23.74
C THR A 70 -3.98 -21.39 -23.09
N ASP A 71 -2.92 -21.22 -22.28
CA ASP A 71 -2.30 -22.31 -21.49
C ASP A 71 -2.98 -22.55 -20.13
N THR A 72 -4.20 -22.00 -19.99
CA THR A 72 -5.34 -22.49 -19.18
C THR A 72 -5.56 -22.00 -17.75
N THR A 73 -4.84 -21.04 -17.16
CA THR A 73 -5.33 -20.40 -15.88
C THR A 73 -4.61 -19.12 -15.42
N PHE A 74 -3.75 -18.47 -16.23
CA PHE A 74 -3.12 -17.20 -15.80
C PHE A 74 -3.63 -16.01 -16.60
N ILE A 75 -3.86 -14.90 -15.91
CA ILE A 75 -4.28 -13.63 -16.51
C ILE A 75 -3.05 -12.98 -17.13
N ALA A 76 -3.13 -12.58 -18.38
CA ALA A 76 -2.08 -11.80 -19.02
C ALA A 76 -2.27 -10.32 -18.74
N ASP A 77 -3.50 -9.80 -18.88
CA ASP A 77 -3.80 -8.38 -18.74
C ASP A 77 -5.17 -8.16 -18.06
N ILE A 78 -5.22 -7.25 -17.07
CA ILE A 78 -6.43 -6.77 -16.40
C ILE A 78 -6.56 -5.28 -16.61
N ILE A 79 -7.76 -4.82 -16.93
CA ILE A 79 -8.13 -3.41 -16.94
C ILE A 79 -9.20 -3.20 -15.88
N ILE A 80 -8.93 -2.29 -14.95
CA ILE A 80 -9.89 -1.78 -13.97
C ILE A 80 -10.25 -0.37 -14.44
N ASP A 81 -11.45 -0.19 -15.00
CA ASP A 81 -11.93 1.10 -15.49
C ASP A 81 -12.98 1.68 -14.52
N PHE A 82 -12.59 2.71 -13.76
CA PHE A 82 -13.46 3.41 -12.82
C PHE A 82 -14.40 4.41 -13.50
N GLY A 83 -14.27 4.64 -14.80
CA GLY A 83 -15.01 5.69 -15.50
C GLY A 83 -14.63 7.07 -14.99
N THR A 84 -15.62 7.94 -14.74
CA THR A 84 -15.37 9.36 -14.41
C THR A 84 -15.55 9.72 -12.94
N ASN A 85 -16.31 8.93 -12.17
CA ASN A 85 -16.65 9.27 -10.78
C ASN A 85 -17.18 8.03 -10.04
N CYS A 86 -16.26 7.19 -9.57
CA CYS A 86 -16.54 5.91 -8.93
C CYS A 86 -16.30 6.03 -7.43
N GLU A 87 -17.36 6.23 -6.65
CA GLU A 87 -17.29 6.22 -5.19
C GLU A 87 -17.33 4.78 -4.67
N GLY A 88 -16.23 4.34 -4.06
CA GLY A 88 -16.09 3.00 -3.51
C GLY A 88 -16.64 2.87 -2.10
N THR A 89 -16.76 1.64 -1.57
CA THR A 89 -17.23 1.44 -0.19
C THR A 89 -16.26 1.98 0.85
N ASP A 90 -15.02 2.25 0.44
CA ASP A 90 -13.98 2.86 1.26
C ASP A 90 -14.07 4.39 1.29
N GLY A 91 -15.11 4.98 0.71
CA GLY A 91 -15.38 6.42 0.70
C GLY A 91 -14.48 7.22 -0.24
N LYS A 92 -13.57 6.56 -0.97
CA LYS A 92 -12.70 7.20 -1.95
C LYS A 92 -13.40 7.31 -3.29
N VAL A 93 -13.16 8.42 -3.98
CA VAL A 93 -13.72 8.69 -5.31
C VAL A 93 -12.63 8.51 -6.35
N ARG A 94 -12.80 7.52 -7.24
CA ARG A 94 -11.81 7.16 -8.28
C ARG A 94 -12.32 7.47 -9.68
N SER A 95 -11.41 7.79 -10.59
CA SER A 95 -11.68 7.90 -12.02
C SER A 95 -10.48 7.42 -12.84
N GLY A 96 -10.68 7.20 -14.14
CA GLY A 96 -9.65 6.66 -15.03
C GLY A 96 -9.45 5.16 -14.87
N LYS A 97 -8.27 4.66 -15.27
CA LYS A 97 -8.00 3.22 -15.33
C LYS A 97 -6.70 2.81 -14.66
N ILE A 98 -6.75 1.62 -14.05
CA ILE A 98 -5.57 0.86 -13.66
C ILE A 98 -5.39 -0.27 -14.68
N LEU A 99 -4.20 -0.33 -15.28
CA LEU A 99 -3.83 -1.33 -16.27
C LEU A 99 -2.78 -2.26 -15.64
N VAL A 100 -3.10 -3.55 -15.55
CA VAL A 100 -2.27 -4.55 -14.89
C VAL A 100 -1.86 -5.58 -15.93
N SER A 101 -0.57 -5.92 -15.98
CA SER A 101 -0.06 -7.01 -16.81
C SER A 101 0.71 -8.00 -15.93
N MET A 102 0.46 -9.29 -16.12
CA MET A 102 1.08 -10.36 -15.34
C MET A 102 1.64 -11.44 -16.26
N ASN A 103 2.83 -11.94 -15.94
CA ASN A 103 3.46 -13.02 -16.72
C ASN A 103 3.08 -14.43 -16.25
N LYS A 104 2.49 -14.57 -15.06
CA LYS A 104 2.17 -15.82 -14.36
C LYS A 104 0.99 -15.62 -13.39
N LYS A 105 0.58 -16.67 -12.68
CA LYS A 105 -0.40 -16.56 -11.57
C LYS A 105 0.16 -15.74 -10.41
N TRP A 106 -0.72 -15.10 -9.64
CA TRP A 106 -0.31 -14.15 -8.58
C TRP A 106 0.65 -14.77 -7.55
N LEU A 107 0.31 -15.95 -7.05
CA LEU A 107 1.09 -16.67 -6.03
C LEU A 107 2.21 -17.55 -6.61
N GLU A 108 2.43 -17.55 -7.92
CA GLU A 108 3.51 -18.34 -8.52
C GLU A 108 4.84 -17.59 -8.40
N VAL A 109 5.88 -18.27 -7.90
CA VAL A 109 7.23 -17.69 -7.83
C VAL A 109 7.73 -17.36 -9.24
N GLY A 110 8.34 -16.19 -9.37
CA GLY A 110 8.73 -15.56 -10.63
C GLY A 110 7.60 -14.81 -11.31
N ASN A 111 6.41 -14.69 -10.70
CA ASN A 111 5.39 -13.75 -11.16
C ASN A 111 5.97 -12.34 -11.12
N VAL A 112 5.74 -11.60 -12.20
CA VAL A 112 5.99 -10.18 -12.34
C VAL A 112 4.66 -9.56 -12.74
N THR A 113 4.12 -8.74 -11.85
CA THR A 113 2.93 -7.93 -12.05
C THR A 113 3.36 -6.49 -12.28
N THR A 114 3.03 -5.92 -13.44
CA THR A 114 3.30 -4.52 -13.79
C THR A 114 2.00 -3.75 -13.83
N VAL A 115 1.93 -2.65 -13.08
CA VAL A 115 0.76 -1.77 -12.97
C VAL A 115 1.11 -0.41 -13.54
N THR A 116 0.27 0.06 -14.46
CA THR A 116 0.34 1.40 -15.06
C THR A 116 -1.02 2.08 -14.96
N LEU A 117 -1.04 3.40 -15.10
CA LEU A 117 -2.22 4.22 -14.85
C LEU A 117 -2.57 5.03 -16.10
N GLU A 118 -3.84 5.02 -16.51
CA GLU A 118 -4.36 5.81 -17.62
C GLU A 118 -5.39 6.80 -17.10
N ASN A 119 -5.01 8.09 -17.03
CA ASN A 119 -5.83 9.17 -16.50
C ASN A 119 -6.42 8.87 -15.11
N TYR A 120 -5.70 8.10 -14.29
CA TYR A 120 -6.20 7.68 -12.99
C TYR A 120 -6.13 8.83 -11.97
N GLU A 121 -7.24 9.05 -11.30
CA GLU A 121 -7.34 9.99 -10.18
C GLU A 121 -8.06 9.34 -9.00
N VAL A 122 -7.64 9.68 -7.79
CA VAL A 122 -8.30 9.29 -6.55
C VAL A 122 -8.39 10.52 -5.63
N ASP A 123 -9.60 10.84 -5.15
CA ASP A 123 -9.89 12.01 -4.31
C ASP A 123 -9.36 13.35 -4.90
N GLY A 124 -9.35 13.46 -6.24
CA GLY A 124 -8.85 14.61 -6.98
C GLY A 124 -7.32 14.68 -7.13
N TYR A 125 -6.58 13.67 -6.63
CA TYR A 125 -5.16 13.51 -6.89
C TYR A 125 -4.96 12.69 -8.15
N LYS A 126 -4.29 13.27 -9.15
CA LYS A 126 -3.87 12.54 -10.34
C LYS A 126 -2.61 11.75 -10.01
N VAL A 127 -2.64 10.44 -10.26
CA VAL A 127 -1.51 9.54 -9.97
C VAL A 127 -0.98 8.98 -11.28
N GLU A 128 0.32 9.13 -11.48
CA GLU A 128 1.06 8.68 -12.65
C GLU A 128 2.29 7.89 -12.18
N GLY A 129 2.73 6.92 -12.98
CA GLY A 129 3.90 6.09 -12.68
C GLY A 129 3.66 4.61 -12.98
N THR A 130 4.71 3.82 -12.76
CA THR A 130 4.67 2.35 -12.93
C THR A 130 5.02 1.68 -11.61
N LYS A 131 4.16 0.79 -11.13
CA LYS A 131 4.43 -0.08 -9.98
C LYS A 131 4.64 -1.50 -10.46
N THR A 132 5.75 -2.12 -10.09
CA THR A 132 6.06 -3.50 -10.42
C THR A 132 6.18 -4.32 -9.14
N VAL A 133 5.53 -5.48 -9.11
CA VAL A 133 5.62 -6.44 -8.00
C VAL A 133 6.13 -7.76 -8.55
N THR A 134 7.22 -8.25 -7.97
CA THR A 134 7.87 -9.50 -8.35
C THR A 134 7.84 -10.46 -7.17
N HIS A 135 7.20 -11.61 -7.33
CA HIS A 135 7.28 -12.70 -6.35
C HIS A 135 8.62 -13.43 -6.54
N SER A 136 9.70 -12.89 -5.98
CA SER A 136 11.08 -13.26 -6.33
C SER A 136 11.52 -14.60 -5.74
N ALA A 137 10.99 -14.97 -4.57
CA ALA A 137 11.19 -16.26 -3.94
C ALA A 137 9.96 -16.65 -3.13
N GLN A 138 9.93 -17.88 -2.61
CA GLN A 138 8.86 -18.30 -1.71
C GLN A 138 8.78 -17.31 -0.54
N TYR A 139 7.60 -16.69 -0.37
CA TYR A 139 7.33 -15.70 0.69
C TYR A 139 8.07 -14.37 0.56
N VAL A 140 8.68 -14.07 -0.59
CA VAL A 140 9.43 -12.82 -0.81
C VAL A 140 8.88 -12.08 -2.03
N TRP A 141 8.52 -10.82 -1.83
CA TRP A 141 8.04 -9.92 -2.88
C TRP A 141 8.91 -8.67 -2.97
N GLU A 142 9.43 -8.42 -4.16
CA GLU A 142 10.14 -7.19 -4.51
C GLU A 142 9.15 -6.24 -5.18
N ILE A 143 9.02 -5.03 -4.63
CA ILE A 143 8.08 -4.01 -5.07
C ILE A 143 8.89 -2.80 -5.50
N SER A 144 8.69 -2.32 -6.71
CA SER A 144 9.29 -1.09 -7.20
C SER A 144 8.24 -0.14 -7.75
N VAL A 145 8.46 1.16 -7.54
CA VAL A 145 7.68 2.24 -8.13
C VAL A 145 8.66 3.17 -8.84
N THR A 146 8.41 3.41 -10.12
CA THR A 146 9.29 4.22 -10.98
C THR A 146 8.50 5.28 -11.72
N GLY A 147 9.13 6.45 -11.92
CA GLY A 147 8.52 7.58 -12.59
C GLY A 147 7.23 8.06 -11.94
N ALA A 148 7.06 7.89 -10.62
CA ALA A 148 5.83 8.31 -9.99
C ALA A 148 5.72 9.82 -9.89
N LYS A 149 4.54 10.32 -10.25
CA LYS A 149 4.17 11.73 -10.20
C LYS A 149 2.75 11.83 -9.68
N ILE A 150 2.55 12.64 -8.64
CA ILE A 150 1.25 12.92 -8.06
C ILE A 150 0.97 14.40 -8.25
N THR A 151 -0.11 14.70 -8.96
CA THR A 151 -0.60 16.08 -9.10
C THR A 151 -1.76 16.27 -8.14
N THR A 152 -1.60 17.21 -7.21
CA THR A 152 -2.61 17.55 -6.20
C THR A 152 -3.77 18.33 -6.82
N PRO A 153 -4.94 18.42 -6.14
CA PRO A 153 -6.06 19.27 -6.58
C PRO A 153 -5.68 20.75 -6.79
N ASP A 154 -4.65 21.21 -6.09
CA ASP A 154 -4.10 22.58 -6.19
C ASP A 154 -3.04 22.73 -7.30
N ASN A 155 -2.89 21.73 -8.18
CA ASN A 155 -1.90 21.65 -9.26
C ASN A 155 -0.44 21.74 -8.80
N GLU A 156 -0.15 21.31 -7.57
CA GLU A 156 1.22 21.07 -7.11
C GLU A 156 1.63 19.63 -7.43
N GLU A 157 2.91 19.42 -7.72
CA GLU A 157 3.44 18.12 -8.15
C GLU A 157 4.41 17.55 -7.11
N VAL A 158 4.28 16.25 -6.84
CA VAL A 158 5.21 15.45 -6.05
C VAL A 158 5.77 14.36 -6.96
N THR A 159 7.08 14.17 -7.00
CA THR A 159 7.71 13.02 -7.66
C THR A 159 8.20 12.03 -6.63
N TRP A 160 8.14 10.75 -6.95
CA TRP A 160 8.50 9.68 -6.02
C TRP A 160 9.00 8.45 -6.78
N GLU A 161 9.94 7.73 -6.18
CA GLU A 161 10.35 6.40 -6.61
C GLU A 161 10.66 5.57 -5.38
N SER A 162 10.43 4.27 -5.45
CA SER A 162 10.57 3.39 -4.29
C SER A 162 10.98 1.99 -4.69
N THR A 163 11.77 1.37 -3.82
CA THR A 163 12.13 -0.04 -3.86
C THR A 163 11.90 -0.62 -2.47
N ARG A 164 11.08 -1.66 -2.39
CA ARG A 164 10.76 -2.38 -1.15
C ARG A 164 10.92 -3.87 -1.35
N THR A 165 11.30 -4.57 -0.29
CA THR A 165 11.24 -6.02 -0.21
C THR A 165 10.36 -6.38 0.97
N ARG A 166 9.30 -7.14 0.71
CA ARG A 166 8.37 -7.68 1.71
C ARG A 166 8.61 -9.17 1.85
N THR A 167 8.82 -9.63 3.07
CA THR A 167 9.02 -11.05 3.39
C THR A 167 7.94 -11.50 4.37
N TRP A 168 7.22 -12.59 4.08
CA TRP A 168 6.28 -13.21 5.03
C TRP A 168 7.07 -14.13 5.96
N VAL A 169 7.14 -13.79 7.24
CA VAL A 169 8.06 -14.39 8.23
C VAL A 169 7.39 -15.34 9.22
N GLU A 170 6.10 -15.14 9.54
CA GLU A 170 5.31 -16.03 10.41
C GLU A 170 3.89 -16.22 9.84
N GLY A 171 3.23 -17.34 10.15
CA GLY A 171 1.86 -17.63 9.70
C GLY A 171 1.74 -18.38 8.36
N GLN A 172 2.85 -18.72 7.70
CA GLN A 172 2.81 -19.29 6.34
C GLN A 172 2.18 -20.69 6.24
N THR A 173 2.00 -21.38 7.37
CA THR A 173 1.44 -22.73 7.45
C THR A 173 0.04 -22.75 8.06
N THR A 174 -0.46 -21.60 8.50
CA THR A 174 -1.77 -21.44 9.14
C THR A 174 -2.77 -20.85 8.13
N GLY A 175 -4.05 -21.02 8.41
CA GLY A 175 -5.12 -20.48 7.57
C GLY A 175 -6.47 -20.64 8.25
N PHE A 176 -7.54 -20.30 7.54
CA PHE A 176 -8.91 -20.28 8.08
C PHE A 176 -9.42 -21.63 8.60
N TRP A 177 -8.73 -22.74 8.30
CA TRP A 177 -9.11 -24.07 8.78
C TRP A 177 -8.07 -24.66 9.73
N THR A 178 -7.07 -23.89 10.14
CA THR A 178 -6.01 -24.34 11.04
C THR A 178 -6.43 -24.05 12.48
N PRO A 179 -6.64 -25.07 13.32
CA PRO A 179 -6.84 -24.88 14.75
C PRO A 179 -5.55 -24.33 15.36
N LYS A 180 -5.65 -23.28 16.17
CA LYS A 180 -4.52 -22.69 16.90
C LYS A 180 -4.91 -22.52 18.35
N ASP A 181 -3.99 -22.80 19.27
CA ASP A 181 -4.13 -22.42 20.68
C ASP A 181 -3.50 -21.03 20.84
N SER A 182 -4.32 -19.99 20.73
CA SER A 182 -3.86 -18.60 20.77
C SER A 182 -3.49 -18.13 22.18
N ASN A 183 -3.99 -18.81 23.22
CA ASN A 183 -3.82 -18.43 24.62
C ASN A 183 -2.82 -19.30 25.40
N GLY A 184 -2.28 -20.34 24.77
CA GLY A 184 -1.28 -21.26 25.33
C GLY A 184 -1.81 -22.15 26.45
N ASP A 185 -3.12 -22.41 26.49
CA ASP A 185 -3.78 -23.19 27.55
C ASP A 185 -3.86 -24.69 27.24
N GLY A 186 -3.34 -25.11 26.09
CA GLY A 186 -3.34 -26.48 25.60
C GLY A 186 -4.67 -26.89 24.94
N VAL A 187 -5.58 -25.94 24.72
CA VAL A 187 -6.86 -26.16 24.04
C VAL A 187 -6.82 -25.46 22.69
N GLU A 188 -6.99 -26.22 21.60
CA GLU A 188 -7.11 -25.63 20.28
C GLU A 188 -8.39 -24.76 20.23
N ASP A 189 -8.25 -23.48 19.86
CA ASP A 189 -9.36 -22.56 19.65
C ASP A 189 -10.21 -23.08 18.48
N THR A 190 -11.27 -23.78 18.85
CA THR A 190 -12.16 -24.51 17.93
C THR A 190 -13.35 -23.66 17.49
N PHE A 191 -13.50 -22.45 18.05
CA PHE A 191 -14.56 -21.53 17.69
C PHE A 191 -14.09 -20.57 16.59
N MET A 192 -14.39 -20.95 15.35
CA MET A 192 -14.26 -20.17 14.11
C MET A 192 -12.87 -20.01 13.49
N PHE A 193 -11.82 -20.66 14.02
CA PHE A 193 -10.49 -20.81 13.37
C PHE A 193 -9.83 -19.49 12.88
N PHE A 194 -10.24 -18.34 13.44
CA PHE A 194 -9.75 -17.03 13.00
C PHE A 194 -8.28 -16.79 13.34
N ASP A 195 -7.76 -17.45 14.39
CA ASP A 195 -6.38 -17.24 14.85
C ASP A 195 -5.32 -17.72 13.85
N GLY A 196 -5.68 -18.63 12.94
CA GLY A 196 -4.82 -19.06 11.85
C GLY A 196 -4.77 -18.10 10.65
N ILE A 197 -5.59 -17.04 10.63
CA ILE A 197 -5.51 -15.98 9.61
C ILE A 197 -5.06 -14.63 10.19
N LEU A 198 -4.88 -14.56 11.51
CA LEU A 198 -4.45 -13.37 12.25
C LEU A 198 -3.04 -13.55 12.83
N ASP A 199 -2.27 -14.54 12.35
CA ASP A 199 -0.92 -14.80 12.84
C ASP A 199 0.17 -14.55 11.81
N ASP A 200 -0.21 -13.91 10.70
CA ASP A 200 0.74 -13.51 9.69
C ASP A 200 1.60 -12.33 10.16
N ALA A 201 2.90 -12.48 10.02
CA ALA A 201 3.87 -11.40 10.22
C ALA A 201 4.73 -11.19 8.98
N TYR A 202 5.07 -9.93 8.70
CA TYR A 202 5.84 -9.54 7.53
C TYR A 202 6.97 -8.58 7.89
N ASP A 203 8.13 -8.76 7.28
CA ASP A 203 9.23 -7.80 7.33
C ASP A 203 9.30 -6.99 6.04
N ILE A 204 9.45 -5.67 6.16
CA ILE A 204 9.60 -4.74 5.03
C ILE A 204 10.93 -4.01 5.13
N THR A 205 11.71 -4.04 4.04
CA THR A 205 12.97 -3.28 3.89
C THR A 205 12.96 -2.48 2.60
N GLY A 206 13.90 -1.53 2.46
CA GLY A 206 14.15 -0.82 1.22
C GLY A 206 14.27 0.70 1.36
N SER A 207 14.16 1.41 0.25
CA SER A 207 14.37 2.86 0.16
C SER A 207 13.36 3.54 -0.77
N ALA A 208 13.17 4.84 -0.61
CA ALA A 208 12.44 5.67 -1.54
C ALA A 208 13.16 7.01 -1.71
N SER A 209 12.85 7.74 -2.78
CA SER A 209 13.37 9.09 -2.99
C SER A 209 12.38 9.91 -3.82
N GLY A 210 12.53 11.22 -3.85
CA GLY A 210 11.62 12.06 -4.60
C GLY A 210 11.88 13.54 -4.49
N THR A 211 10.95 14.31 -5.05
CA THR A 211 10.89 15.77 -4.93
C THR A 211 9.51 16.14 -4.40
N ASN A 212 9.47 16.84 -3.27
CA ASN A 212 8.22 17.28 -2.65
C ASN A 212 7.60 18.46 -3.44
N ARG A 213 6.39 18.86 -3.07
CA ARG A 213 5.66 19.97 -3.73
C ARG A 213 6.32 21.35 -3.62
N GLN A 214 7.33 21.50 -2.76
CA GLN A 214 8.15 22.71 -2.64
C GLN A 214 9.40 22.67 -3.53
N GLY A 215 9.59 21.61 -4.32
CA GLY A 215 10.77 21.42 -5.15
C GLY A 215 12.00 20.91 -4.38
N ARG A 216 11.83 20.41 -3.15
CA ARG A 216 12.93 19.89 -2.33
C ARG A 216 13.10 18.39 -2.54
N GLN A 217 14.33 17.99 -2.83
CA GLN A 217 14.68 16.57 -2.91
C GLN A 217 14.69 15.91 -1.53
N PHE A 218 14.39 14.62 -1.49
CA PHE A 218 14.46 13.85 -0.26
C PHE A 218 14.76 12.37 -0.53
N ASP A 219 15.37 11.74 0.46
CA ASP A 219 15.62 10.30 0.50
C ASP A 219 14.91 9.70 1.72
N VAL A 220 14.47 8.45 1.57
CA VAL A 220 13.87 7.64 2.62
C VAL A 220 14.59 6.29 2.67
N ASN A 221 14.99 5.86 3.85
CA ASN A 221 15.63 4.57 4.06
C ASN A 221 15.01 3.85 5.26
N ILE A 222 14.65 2.58 5.07
CA ILE A 222 14.29 1.68 6.16
C ILE A 222 15.60 1.13 6.73
N SER A 223 16.13 1.76 7.79
CA SER A 223 17.42 1.38 8.38
C SER A 223 17.36 0.12 9.22
N THR A 224 16.18 -0.20 9.76
CA THR A 224 15.87 -1.45 10.45
C THR A 224 14.55 -1.94 9.89
N ALA A 225 14.48 -3.21 9.50
CA ALA A 225 13.29 -3.79 8.87
C ALA A 225 12.03 -3.45 9.67
N LEU A 226 10.98 -3.02 8.98
CA LEU A 226 9.68 -2.79 9.59
C LEU A 226 9.01 -4.13 9.78
N HIS A 227 8.70 -4.47 11.03
CA HIS A 227 7.96 -5.68 11.37
C HIS A 227 6.48 -5.34 11.45
N LEU A 228 5.70 -5.97 10.59
CA LEU A 228 4.25 -5.85 10.53
C LEU A 228 3.64 -7.14 11.07
N GLN A 229 2.74 -7.05 12.04
CA GLN A 229 2.02 -8.21 12.57
C GLN A 229 0.59 -7.83 12.93
N PHE A 230 -0.27 -8.82 13.10
CA PHE A 230 -1.62 -8.59 13.61
C PHE A 230 -1.61 -8.34 15.12
N CYS A 231 -2.14 -7.18 15.50
CA CYS A 231 -2.41 -6.79 16.87
C CYS A 231 -3.92 -6.91 17.12
N GLY A 232 -4.35 -8.12 17.49
CA GLY A 232 -5.77 -8.48 17.47
C GLY A 232 -6.27 -8.61 16.04
N TRP A 233 -7.25 -7.80 15.65
CA TRP A 233 -7.85 -7.84 14.30
C TRP A 233 -7.22 -6.84 13.32
N ILE A 234 -6.24 -6.06 13.76
CA ILE A 234 -5.68 -4.94 13.00
C ILE A 234 -4.19 -5.20 12.76
N PRO A 235 -3.70 -5.14 11.51
CA PRO A 235 -2.27 -5.19 11.24
C PRO A 235 -1.59 -3.87 11.64
N GLU A 236 -0.52 -3.96 12.43
CA GLU A 236 0.26 -2.82 12.92
C GLU A 236 1.75 -3.01 12.62
N VAL A 237 2.48 -1.90 12.44
CA VAL A 237 3.95 -1.92 12.45
C VAL A 237 4.38 -1.84 13.91
N THR A 238 5.03 -2.89 14.41
CA THR A 238 5.36 -3.02 15.84
C THR A 238 6.85 -2.82 16.14
N SER A 239 7.71 -2.84 15.13
CA SER A 239 9.12 -2.50 15.27
C SER A 239 9.75 -2.08 13.93
N GLY A 240 10.95 -1.51 14.03
CA GLY A 240 11.74 -1.05 12.89
C GLY A 240 11.94 0.46 12.85
N VAL A 241 12.77 0.91 11.92
CA VAL A 241 13.20 2.32 11.88
C VAL A 241 13.23 2.85 10.45
N VAL A 242 12.54 3.96 10.22
CA VAL A 242 12.54 4.71 8.95
C VAL A 242 13.26 6.03 9.14
N LYS A 243 14.08 6.40 8.16
CA LYS A 243 14.78 7.68 8.11
C LYS A 243 14.36 8.44 6.88
N ILE A 244 13.98 9.70 7.05
CA ILE A 244 13.62 10.63 5.98
C ILE A 244 14.60 11.80 6.04
N GLN A 245 15.35 12.00 4.95
CA GLN A 245 16.37 13.04 4.83
C GLN A 245 15.98 14.02 3.70
N PRO A 246 15.34 15.17 4.02
CA PRO A 246 15.15 16.26 3.07
C PRO A 246 16.46 17.00 2.80
N GLU A 247 16.71 17.46 1.58
CA GLU A 247 17.98 18.06 1.13
C GLU A 247 18.53 19.18 2.04
N ASP A 248 17.67 20.09 2.53
CA ASP A 248 18.07 21.28 3.30
C ASP A 248 17.59 21.27 4.76
N LEU A 249 17.17 20.12 5.30
CA LEU A 249 16.67 19.97 6.67
C LEU A 249 17.35 18.80 7.39
N LYS A 250 17.16 18.73 8.72
CA LYS A 250 17.68 17.61 9.52
C LYS A 250 17.00 16.28 9.17
N GLU A 251 17.69 15.17 9.32
CA GLU A 251 17.08 13.83 9.25
C GLU A 251 15.92 13.73 10.25
N ARG A 252 14.82 13.12 9.79
CA ARG A 252 13.69 12.70 10.62
C ARG A 252 13.77 11.18 10.75
N THR A 253 13.94 10.69 11.97
CA THR A 253 13.91 9.25 12.26
C THR A 253 12.57 8.89 12.88
N VAL A 254 11.90 7.88 12.38
CA VAL A 254 10.68 7.30 12.97
C VAL A 254 11.02 5.90 13.44
N ASP A 255 10.88 5.68 14.75
CA ASP A 255 11.12 4.42 15.43
C ASP A 255 9.78 3.83 15.89
N PHE A 256 9.49 2.61 15.48
CA PHE A 256 8.25 1.89 15.77
C PHE A 256 8.33 1.03 17.04
N GLY A 257 9.45 1.05 17.76
CA GLY A 257 9.64 0.31 18.99
C GLY A 257 10.18 -1.10 18.78
N GLU A 258 9.94 -1.97 19.77
CA GLU A 258 10.62 -3.26 19.95
C GLU A 258 9.67 -4.47 19.87
N GLY A 259 8.54 -4.33 19.16
CA GLY A 259 7.59 -5.43 18.90
C GLY A 259 6.31 -5.40 19.72
N THR A 260 6.00 -4.28 20.38
CA THR A 260 4.78 -4.15 21.18
C THR A 260 3.58 -3.71 20.35
N CYS A 261 2.43 -4.36 20.53
CA CYS A 261 1.14 -3.93 19.99
C CYS A 261 0.56 -2.76 20.80
N ASP A 262 1.15 -1.57 20.65
CA ASP A 262 0.74 -0.36 21.36
C ASP A 262 0.27 0.77 20.43
N ASN A 263 0.30 0.54 19.11
CA ASN A 263 -0.04 1.49 18.06
C ASN A 263 0.67 2.85 18.23
N ARG A 264 1.98 2.84 18.55
CA ARG A 264 2.79 4.03 18.78
C ARG A 264 4.06 4.02 17.94
N ALA A 265 4.57 5.22 17.68
CA ALA A 265 5.91 5.44 17.16
C ALA A 265 6.50 6.75 17.70
N THR A 266 7.82 6.84 17.65
CA THR A 266 8.57 8.02 18.07
C THR A 266 9.28 8.66 16.88
N ALA A 267 8.95 9.91 16.59
CA ALA A 267 9.65 10.72 15.59
C ALA A 267 10.72 11.58 16.26
N THR A 268 11.95 11.52 15.75
CA THR A 268 13.10 12.30 16.22
C THR A 268 13.60 13.25 15.14
N VAL A 269 13.75 14.53 15.49
CA VAL A 269 14.32 15.57 14.61
C VAL A 269 15.37 16.37 15.37
N GLY A 270 16.65 16.06 15.13
CA GLY A 270 17.74 16.60 15.93
C GLY A 270 17.65 16.13 17.38
N ASN A 271 17.42 17.06 18.33
CA ASN A 271 17.34 16.75 19.77
C ASN A 271 15.90 16.75 20.30
N LYS A 272 14.91 16.72 19.40
CA LYS A 272 13.50 16.72 19.77
C LYS A 272 12.89 15.39 19.39
N GLU A 273 12.11 14.85 20.31
CA GLU A 273 11.35 13.62 20.15
C GLU A 273 9.86 13.92 20.27
N TYR A 274 9.07 13.21 19.46
CA TYR A 274 7.63 13.35 19.37
C TYR A 274 7.03 11.95 19.32
N GLU A 275 6.32 11.56 20.38
CA GLU A 275 5.53 10.34 20.38
C GLU A 275 4.18 10.60 19.72
N PHE A 276 3.74 9.69 18.85
CA PHE A 276 2.45 9.75 18.19
C PHE A 276 1.86 8.36 18.00
N LYS A 277 0.54 8.31 17.79
CA LYS A 277 -0.14 7.07 17.41
C LYS A 277 -0.15 6.91 15.91
N LEU A 278 -0.03 5.68 15.44
CA LEU A 278 -0.21 5.40 14.02
C LEU A 278 -1.69 5.52 13.67
N ARG A 279 -1.97 5.92 12.44
CA ARG A 279 -3.32 6.01 11.93
C ARG A 279 -3.89 4.60 11.80
N SER A 280 -5.00 4.30 12.46
CA SER A 280 -5.70 3.03 12.26
C SER A 280 -6.36 3.00 10.89
N TRP A 281 -6.42 1.84 10.26
CA TRP A 281 -6.96 1.63 8.90
C TRP A 281 -8.45 1.98 8.73
N ASP A 282 -9.15 2.31 9.81
CA ASP A 282 -10.59 2.63 9.86
C ASP A 282 -10.92 4.12 10.09
N GLU A 283 -9.92 5.01 10.20
CA GLU A 283 -10.11 6.48 10.40
C GLU A 283 -9.38 7.32 9.34
#